data_AF-B6STB2-F1
#
_entry.id   AF-B6STB2-F1
#
_cell.length_a   1.000
_cell.length_b   1.000
_cell.length_c   1.000
_cell.angle_alpha   90.00
_cell.angle_beta   90.00
_cell.angle_gamma   90.00
#
_symmetry.space_group_name_H-M   'P 1'
#
loop_
_entity.id
_entity.type
_entity.pdbx_description
1 polymer ?
#
loop_
_entity_poly.entity_id
_entity_poly.type
_entity_poly.pdbx_seq_one_letter_code
_entity_poly.pdbx_strand_id
1 'polypeptide(L)' 'MAEIEIKTAPADFRFPTTNQTRHCFTRYVEYHRCLNAKGDDAGVCEKFAKYYRSLCPGEWVEKWNEQREHGTFPGPL' A
#
# COMPACT_ATOMS: atom_id res chain seq x y z
N MET A 1 -15.90 -18.29 15.50
CA MET A 1 -14.61 -17.59 15.28
C MET A 1 -14.32 -17.70 13.80
N ALA A 2 -14.10 -16.59 13.10
CA ALA A 2 -13.67 -16.67 11.71
C ALA A 2 -12.31 -17.37 11.66
N GLU A 3 -12.14 -18.32 10.74
CA GLU A 3 -10.86 -18.99 10.51
C GLU A 3 -9.82 -17.96 10.08
N ILE A 4 -8.66 -17.95 10.75
CA ILE A 4 -7.59 -16.98 10.47
C ILE A 4 -6.82 -17.46 9.24
N GLU A 5 -6.97 -16.77 8.11
CA GLU A 5 -6.17 -17.05 6.92
C GLU A 5 -4.75 -16.47 7.04
N ILE A 6 -3.74 -17.34 7.15
CA ILE A 6 -2.33 -16.95 7.20
C ILE A 6 -1.81 -16.71 5.77
N LYS A 7 -1.99 -15.50 5.24
CA LYS A 7 -1.48 -15.08 3.92
C LYS A 7 -0.96 -13.64 3.96
N THR A 8 0.19 -13.39 3.35
CA THR A 8 0.85 -12.05 3.27
C THR A 8 1.14 -11.63 1.82
N ALA A 9 1.78 -10.47 1.63
CA ALA A 9 2.19 -9.97 0.32
C ALA A 9 3.14 -10.95 -0.40
N PRO A 10 2.94 -11.24 -1.70
CA PRO A 10 3.83 -12.11 -2.45
C PRO A 10 5.18 -11.42 -2.73
N ALA A 11 6.19 -12.23 -3.06
CA ALA A 11 7.45 -11.71 -3.56
C ALA A 11 7.26 -10.99 -4.91
N ASP A 12 7.81 -9.77 -5.03
CA ASP A 12 7.76 -8.97 -6.25
C ASP A 12 9.15 -8.93 -6.89
N PHE A 13 9.28 -9.46 -8.11
CA PHE A 13 10.54 -9.55 -8.84
C PHE A 13 11.15 -8.18 -9.16
N ARG A 14 10.37 -7.09 -9.10
CA ARG A 14 10.86 -5.71 -9.25
C ARG A 14 11.72 -5.27 -8.07
N PHE A 15 11.59 -5.92 -6.92
CA PHE A 15 12.28 -5.59 -5.66
C PHE A 15 13.04 -6.79 -5.07
N PRO A 16 14.05 -7.34 -5.76
CA PRO A 16 14.75 -8.56 -5.35
C PRO A 16 15.78 -8.34 -4.21
N THR A 17 16.05 -7.09 -3.86
CA THR A 17 17.06 -6.75 -2.85
C THR A 17 16.48 -6.77 -1.43
N THR A 18 17.35 -6.82 -0.42
CA THR A 18 16.94 -6.76 0.99
C THR A 18 16.23 -5.45 1.36
N ASN A 19 16.46 -4.37 0.61
CA ASN A 19 15.83 -3.08 0.87
C ASN A 19 14.39 -3.02 0.32
N GLN A 20 13.42 -3.30 1.20
CA GLN A 20 11.99 -3.32 0.87
C GLN A 20 11.30 -1.96 0.94
N THR A 21 12.01 -0.87 1.24
CA THR A 21 11.45 0.49 1.34
C THR A 21 10.73 0.91 0.05
N ARG A 22 11.35 0.63 -1.11
CA ARG A 22 10.73 0.91 -2.42
C ARG A 22 9.50 0.03 -2.67
N HIS A 23 9.52 -1.22 -2.23
CA HIS A 23 8.39 -2.13 -2.39
C HIS A 23 7.18 -1.62 -1.60
N CYS A 24 7.37 -1.25 -0.34
CA CYS A 24 6.34 -0.62 0.49
C CYS A 24 5.77 0.63 -0.18
N PHE A 25 6.63 1.59 -0.55
CA PHE A 25 6.19 2.84 -1.16
C PHE A 25 5.42 2.64 -2.47
N THR A 26 5.89 1.74 -3.34
CA THR A 26 5.20 1.42 -4.59
C THR A 26 3.82 0.85 -4.35
N ARG A 27 3.64 -0.06 -3.38
CA ARG A 27 2.30 -0.61 -3.05
C ARG A 27 1.35 0.43 -2.48
N TYR A 28 1.84 1.35 -1.64
CA TYR A 28 1.04 2.44 -1.11
C TYR A 28 0.55 3.38 -2.22
N VAL A 29 1.43 3.77 -3.14
CA VAL A 29 1.09 4.59 -4.31
C VAL A 29 0.14 3.86 -5.27
N GLU A 30 0.38 2.57 -5.55
CA GLU A 30 -0.51 1.75 -6.40
C GLU A 30 -1.93 1.67 -5.84
N TYR A 31 -2.09 1.52 -4.51
CA TYR A 31 -3.39 1.53 -3.85
C TYR A 31 -4.13 2.85 -4.08
N HIS A 32 -3.48 3.97 -3.81
CA HIS A 32 -4.12 5.28 -3.95
C HIS A 32 -4.37 5.69 -5.40
N ARG A 33 -3.50 5.31 -6.34
CA ARG A 33 -3.79 5.45 -7.78
C ARG A 33 -4.97 4.61 -8.21
N CYS A 34 -5.10 3.39 -7.68
CA CYS A 34 -6.25 2.53 -7.95
C CYS A 34 -7.55 3.18 -7.47
N LEU A 35 -7.55 3.72 -6.24
CA LEU A 35 -8.69 4.47 -5.71
C LEU A 35 -9.03 5.71 -6.55
N ASN A 36 -8.03 6.50 -6.96
CA ASN A 36 -8.23 7.68 -7.79
C ASN A 36 -8.81 7.34 -9.18
N ALA A 37 -8.40 6.21 -9.77
CA ALA A 37 -8.82 5.79 -11.11
C ALA A 37 -10.17 5.07 -11.15
N LYS A 38 -10.47 4.23 -10.14
CA LYS A 38 -11.67 3.38 -10.12
C LYS A 38 -12.77 3.88 -9.18
N GLY A 39 -12.47 4.84 -8.32
CA GLY A 39 -13.38 5.26 -7.26
C GLY A 39 -13.61 4.16 -6.22
N ASP A 40 -14.83 4.09 -5.72
CA ASP A 40 -15.25 3.23 -4.60
C ASP A 40 -15.40 1.74 -4.95
N ASP A 41 -14.92 1.31 -6.13
CA ASP A 41 -14.85 -0.11 -6.54
C ASP A 41 -13.72 -0.83 -5.77
N ALA A 42 -13.88 -0.82 -4.44
CA ALA A 42 -12.86 -1.11 -3.44
C ALA A 42 -12.28 -2.52 -3.59
N GLY A 43 -13.05 -3.49 -4.09
CA GLY A 43 -12.63 -4.88 -4.17
C GLY A 43 -11.35 -5.11 -4.96
N VAL A 44 -11.12 -4.37 -6.04
CA VAL A 44 -9.87 -4.51 -6.83
C VAL A 44 -8.70 -3.84 -6.12
N CYS A 45 -8.94 -2.71 -5.45
CA CYS A 45 -7.91 -1.93 -4.78
C CYS A 45 -7.53 -2.50 -3.40
N GLU A 46 -8.43 -3.23 -2.73
CA GLU A 46 -8.21 -3.88 -1.44
C GLU A 46 -7.02 -4.84 -1.44
N LYS A 47 -6.73 -5.47 -2.58
CA LYS A 47 -5.53 -6.30 -2.75
C LYS A 47 -4.26 -5.49 -2.51
N PHE A 48 -4.17 -4.28 -3.06
CA PHE A 48 -3.04 -3.38 -2.81
C PHE A 48 -3.04 -2.87 -1.37
N ALA A 49 -4.22 -2.67 -0.78
CA ALA A 49 -4.35 -2.29 0.62
C ALA A 49 -3.73 -3.33 1.56
N LYS A 50 -4.05 -4.61 1.32
CA LYS A 50 -3.43 -5.73 2.05
C LYS A 50 -1.91 -5.71 1.92
N TYR A 51 -1.40 -5.48 0.71
CA TYR A 51 0.05 -5.54 0.46
C TYR A 51 0.83 -4.43 1.13
N TYR A 52 0.42 -3.16 1.02
CA TYR A 52 1.17 -2.09 1.68
C TYR A 52 1.07 -2.21 3.20
N ARG A 53 -0.08 -2.64 3.76
CA ARG A 53 -0.21 -2.88 5.22
C ARG A 53 0.67 -4.02 5.72
N SER A 54 0.98 -5.00 4.88
CA SER A 54 1.90 -6.09 5.22
C SER A 54 3.38 -5.72 5.08
N LEU A 55 3.73 -4.72 4.27
CA LEU A 55 5.12 -4.36 3.96
C LEU A 55 5.60 -3.09 4.67
N CYS A 56 4.71 -2.12 4.88
CA CYS A 56 5.04 -0.82 5.42
C CYS A 56 4.92 -0.78 6.95
N PRO A 57 5.86 -0.14 7.65
CA PRO A 57 5.67 0.24 9.05
C PRO A 57 4.41 1.10 9.21
N GLY A 58 3.64 0.88 10.29
CA GLY A 58 2.42 1.65 10.57
C GLY A 58 2.67 3.17 10.62
N GLU A 59 3.74 3.57 11.30
CA GLU A 59 4.17 4.98 11.41
C GLU A 59 4.35 5.66 10.05
N TRP A 60 4.91 4.95 9.07
CA TRP A 60 5.12 5.51 7.72
C TRP A 60 3.80 5.73 7.00
N VAL A 61 2.87 4.77 7.12
CA VAL A 61 1.55 4.84 6.52
C VAL A 61 0.75 5.99 7.14
N GLU A 62 0.77 6.13 8.46
CA GLU A 62 0.11 7.23 9.18
C GLU A 62 0.62 8.58 8.71
N LYS A 63 1.95 8.76 8.70
CA LYS A 63 2.58 9.99 8.22
C LYS A 63 2.24 10.32 6.76
N TRP A 64 2.22 9.32 5.88
CA TRP A 64 1.83 9.54 4.49
C TRP A 64 0.34 9.87 4.35
N ASN A 65 -0.53 9.27 5.16
CA ASN A 65 -1.95 9.62 5.18
C ASN A 65 -2.14 11.07 5.61
N GLU A 66 -1.50 11.51 6.70
CA GLU A 66 -1.53 12.91 7.15
C GLU A 66 -1.01 13.86 6.06
N GLN A 67 0.09 13.51 5.39
CA GLN A 67 0.62 14.32 4.28
C GLN A 67 -0.37 14.41 3.11
N ARG A 68 -1.11 13.34 2.81
CA ARG A 68 -2.13 13.34 1.75
C ARG A 68 -3.34 14.18 2.13
N GLU A 69 -3.79 14.11 3.38
CA GLU A 69 -4.89 14.95 3.89
C GLU A 69 -4.53 16.44 3.86
N HIS A 70 -3.28 16.79 4.17
CA HIS A 70 -2.77 18.16 4.08
C HIS A 70 -2.34 18.59 2.66
N GLY A 71 -2.42 17.71 1.65
CA GLY A 71 -1.99 18.01 0.29
C GLY A 71 -0.47 18.21 0.11
N THR A 72 0.34 17.72 1.05
CA THR A 72 1.82 17.86 1.07
C THR A 72 2.56 16.57 0.72
N PHE A 73 1.84 15.52 0.28
CA PHE A 73 2.45 14.25 -0.10
C PHE A 73 3.33 14.41 -1.36
N PRO A 74 4.64 14.08 -1.29
CA PRO A 74 5.56 14.31 -2.40
C PRO A 74 5.50 13.24 -3.49
N GLY A 75 4.73 12.17 -3.29
CA GLY A 75 4.65 11.05 -4.23
C GLY A 75 3.63 11.26 -5.35
N PRO A 76 3.75 10.50 -6.45
CA PRO A 76 2.92 10.68 -7.63
C PRO A 76 1.56 9.97 -7.49
N LEU A 77 0.57 10.65 -6.91
CA LEU A 77 -0.82 10.20 -6.75
C LEU A 77 -1.78 10.80 -7.76
#